data_AF-A0A8H4R8Y7-F1
#
_entry.id   AF-A0A8H4R8Y7-F1
#
_cell.length_a   1.000
_cell.length_b   1.000
_cell.length_c   1.000
_cell.angle_alpha   90.00
_cell.angle_beta   90.00
_cell.angle_gamma   90.00
#
_symmetry.space_group_name_H-M   'P 1'
#
loop_
_entity.id
_entity.type
_entity.pdbx_description
1 polymer ?
#
loop_
_entity_poly.entity_id
_entity_poly.type
_entity_poly.pdbx_seq_one_letter_code
_entity_poly.pdbx_strand_id
1 'polypeptide(L)'
;MSNSSYPLRSQLINHSKPWQSLFTPHLHPLGDAVCQIDNAYLIERWGFPAKATEQFFVDMDLSRWGVLVIPEALDSRIQLSTRFLTVLFLIDGSRIRGPPKSLAKGENTHFTRFDEDFLISQILDEMDTFDVAKTKKIREEVCDFWDLQVEPSRMGIETLEEYLKFRFTEIAMNVTHALARWAMDVEIPAAEKPWLQKLEYNSVDHIIIVNDLFSWEKELLQASISKETEIGGDLVSAITVVMKEQKMDEQTAKAFLAKKVHEIEVKQFELIGEREKSGGPILTDTRRYADCLATMAAGNESWSRITARYNVVNGKRVKPVVDNLSFRAEFPIGVKVGSKSKRERFLSFWGCIC
;
A
#
# COMPACT_ATOMS: atom_id res chain seq x y z
N MET A 1 -16.59 46.92 11.40
CA MET A 1 -16.32 45.56 11.92
C MET A 1 -16.09 44.66 10.71
N SER A 2 -14.83 44.40 10.37
CA SER A 2 -14.46 43.66 9.14
C SER A 2 -14.51 42.16 9.38
N ASN A 3 -15.36 41.47 8.61
CA ASN A 3 -15.31 40.02 8.46
C ASN A 3 -14.02 39.64 7.74
N SER A 4 -13.04 39.14 8.48
CA SER A 4 -11.84 38.52 7.93
C SER A 4 -12.18 37.09 7.49
N SER A 5 -12.52 36.92 6.21
CA SER A 5 -12.49 35.62 5.55
C SER A 5 -11.03 35.17 5.45
N TYR A 6 -10.58 34.37 6.40
CA TYR A 6 -9.30 33.69 6.27
C TYR A 6 -9.42 32.69 5.10
N PRO A 7 -8.49 32.71 4.12
CA PRO A 7 -8.46 31.66 3.12
C PRO A 7 -8.19 30.33 3.83
N LEU A 8 -8.92 29.29 3.41
CA LEU A 8 -8.77 27.89 3.81
C LEU A 8 -7.32 27.45 3.56
N ARG A 9 -6.42 27.74 4.51
CA ARG A 9 -5.08 27.17 4.52
C ARG A 9 -5.26 25.72 4.93
N SER A 10 -5.04 24.81 3.98
CA SER A 10 -4.75 23.41 4.32
C SER A 10 -3.68 23.43 5.40
N GLN A 11 -3.98 22.89 6.57
CA GLN A 11 -2.92 22.51 7.47
C GLN A 11 -2.14 21.43 6.70
N LEU A 12 -0.91 21.76 6.27
CA LEU A 12 0.12 20.74 6.11
C LEU A 12 -0.07 19.81 7.29
N ILE A 13 -0.18 18.49 7.05
CA ILE A 13 -0.33 17.57 8.16
C ILE A 13 0.85 17.84 9.07
N ASN A 14 0.58 18.48 10.20
CA ASN A 14 1.59 18.97 11.12
C ASN A 14 1.90 17.75 11.98
N HIS A 15 2.41 16.70 11.34
CA HIS A 15 2.94 15.54 12.04
C HIS A 15 3.95 16.09 13.02
N SER A 16 3.75 15.80 14.29
CA SER A 16 4.57 16.25 15.40
C SER A 16 6.02 15.82 15.16
N LYS A 17 6.76 16.68 14.45
CA LYS A 17 8.07 16.44 13.83
C LYS A 17 8.05 15.28 12.81
N PRO A 18 8.19 15.53 11.50
CA PRO A 18 8.47 14.42 10.58
C PRO A 18 9.80 13.81 11.05
N TRP A 19 9.79 12.55 11.46
CA TRP A 19 11.03 11.80 11.51
C TRP A 19 11.63 11.86 10.11
N GLN A 20 12.95 11.95 10.03
CA GLN A 20 13.65 11.82 8.78
C GLN A 20 13.86 10.32 8.57
N SER A 21 13.14 9.75 7.60
CA SER A 21 13.35 8.37 7.20
C SER A 21 14.77 8.19 6.65
N LEU A 22 15.39 7.07 7.03
CA LEU A 22 16.65 6.59 6.44
C LEU A 22 16.43 5.89 5.10
N PHE A 23 15.19 5.50 4.79
CA PHE A 23 14.86 4.87 3.52
C PHE A 23 14.53 5.94 2.48
N THR A 24 14.92 5.67 1.24
CA THR A 24 14.65 6.54 0.10
C THR A 24 13.54 5.91 -0.75
N PRO A 25 12.42 6.60 -0.99
CA PRO A 25 11.39 6.09 -1.87
C PRO A 25 11.88 6.14 -3.32
N HIS A 26 11.48 5.15 -4.11
CA HIS A 26 11.70 5.13 -5.55
C HIS A 26 10.36 4.99 -6.26
N LEU A 27 10.25 5.65 -7.41
CA LEU A 27 9.08 5.51 -8.27
C LEU A 27 9.48 4.62 -9.45
N HIS A 28 8.64 3.63 -9.77
CA HIS A 28 8.79 2.86 -10.99
C HIS A 28 8.85 3.80 -12.22
N PRO A 29 9.73 3.59 -13.23
CA PRO A 29 9.88 4.48 -14.38
C PRO A 29 8.58 4.74 -15.16
N LEU A 30 7.70 3.75 -15.21
CA LEU A 30 6.37 3.85 -15.84
C LEU A 30 5.26 4.36 -14.91
N GLY A 31 5.59 4.79 -13.68
CA GLY A 31 4.63 5.03 -12.60
C GLY A 31 3.48 5.97 -12.97
N ASP A 32 3.77 7.13 -13.58
CA ASP A 32 2.74 8.10 -13.97
C ASP A 32 1.79 7.53 -15.05
N ALA A 33 2.32 6.76 -16.00
CA ALA A 33 1.52 6.15 -17.06
C ALA A 33 0.63 5.02 -16.50
N VAL A 34 1.20 4.18 -15.62
CA VAL A 34 0.49 3.10 -14.94
C VAL A 34 -0.70 3.64 -14.14
N CYS A 35 -0.49 4.69 -13.33
CA CYS A 35 -1.56 5.33 -12.55
C CYS A 35 -2.69 5.86 -13.44
N GLN A 36 -2.36 6.51 -14.57
CA GLN A 36 -3.36 7.03 -15.49
C GLN A 36 -4.20 5.92 -16.14
N ILE A 37 -3.55 4.85 -16.57
CA ILE A 37 -4.20 3.69 -17.18
C ILE A 37 -5.10 2.97 -16.18
N ASP A 38 -4.62 2.74 -14.95
CA ASP A 38 -5.42 2.06 -13.92
C ASP A 38 -6.60 2.90 -13.44
N ASN A 39 -6.42 4.21 -13.27
CA ASN A 39 -7.52 5.10 -12.93
C ASN A 39 -8.60 5.06 -14.01
N ALA A 40 -8.23 5.15 -15.29
CA ALA A 40 -9.19 5.06 -16.39
C ALA A 40 -9.91 3.70 -16.42
N TYR A 41 -9.17 2.60 -16.26
CA TYR A 41 -9.70 1.24 -16.22
C TYR A 41 -10.73 1.06 -15.08
N LEU A 42 -10.40 1.51 -13.88
CA LEU A 42 -11.25 1.33 -12.70
C LEU A 42 -12.45 2.27 -12.69
N ILE A 43 -12.34 3.50 -13.21
CA ILE A 43 -13.50 4.38 -13.43
C ILE A 43 -14.56 3.68 -14.29
N GLU A 44 -14.14 2.99 -15.35
CA GLU A 44 -15.07 2.30 -16.25
C GLU A 44 -15.66 1.02 -15.64
N ARG A 45 -14.92 0.33 -14.76
CA ARG A 45 -15.23 -1.05 -14.35
C ARG A 45 -15.66 -1.21 -12.90
N TRP A 46 -15.31 -0.31 -12.00
CA TRP A 46 -15.64 -0.42 -10.58
C TRP A 46 -17.11 -0.09 -10.29
N GLY A 47 -17.71 0.82 -11.06
CA GLY A 47 -19.12 1.22 -10.85
C GLY A 47 -19.32 2.19 -9.68
N PHE A 48 -18.54 3.27 -9.63
CA PHE A 48 -18.68 4.30 -8.59
C PHE A 48 -20.11 4.87 -8.53
N PRO A 49 -20.71 4.99 -7.32
CA PRO A 49 -22.13 5.37 -7.17
C PRO A 49 -22.41 6.84 -7.54
N ALA A 50 -21.39 7.70 -7.48
CA ALA A 50 -21.50 9.11 -7.83
C ALA A 50 -20.19 9.66 -8.43
N LYS A 51 -20.30 10.75 -9.20
CA LYS A 51 -19.12 11.45 -9.73
C LYS A 51 -18.19 12.00 -8.64
N ALA A 52 -18.74 12.36 -7.48
CA ALA A 52 -17.92 12.77 -6.34
C ALA A 52 -17.07 11.61 -5.79
N THR A 53 -17.62 10.39 -5.70
CA THR A 53 -16.85 9.20 -5.25
C THR A 53 -15.83 8.75 -6.29
N GLU A 54 -16.14 8.88 -7.58
CA GLU A 54 -15.20 8.63 -8.69
C GLU A 54 -14.02 9.61 -8.63
N GLN A 55 -14.30 10.91 -8.47
CA GLN A 55 -13.26 11.92 -8.33
C GLN A 55 -12.42 11.70 -7.06
N PHE A 56 -13.04 11.32 -5.96
CA PHE A 56 -12.32 11.02 -4.73
C PHE A 56 -11.39 9.80 -4.89
N PHE A 57 -11.81 8.78 -5.64
CA PHE A 57 -10.92 7.66 -6.01
C PHE A 57 -9.66 8.14 -6.74
N VAL A 58 -9.81 9.01 -7.74
CA VAL A 58 -8.68 9.61 -8.45
C VAL A 58 -7.79 10.42 -7.51
N ASP A 59 -8.38 11.19 -6.60
CA ASP A 59 -7.64 12.02 -5.65
C ASP A 59 -6.89 11.20 -4.58
N MET A 60 -7.35 9.98 -4.25
CA MET A 60 -6.63 9.06 -3.38
C MET A 60 -5.34 8.53 -4.02
N ASP A 61 -5.27 8.53 -5.36
CA ASP A 61 -4.14 8.04 -6.16
C ASP A 61 -3.65 6.66 -5.67
N LEU A 62 -4.59 5.72 -5.54
CA LEU A 62 -4.32 4.40 -4.94
C LEU A 62 -3.26 3.61 -5.72
N SER A 63 -3.27 3.70 -7.05
CA SER A 63 -2.28 3.06 -7.91
C SER A 63 -0.86 3.60 -7.69
N ARG A 64 -0.72 4.84 -7.20
CA ARG A 64 0.58 5.41 -6.87
C ARG A 64 1.30 4.62 -5.78
N TRP A 65 0.55 4.03 -4.85
CA TRP A 65 1.13 3.16 -3.83
C TRP A 65 1.86 1.98 -4.48
N GLY A 66 1.21 1.25 -5.40
CA GLY A 66 1.79 0.08 -6.07
C GLY A 66 3.11 0.38 -6.80
N VAL A 67 3.19 1.50 -7.53
CA VAL A 67 4.40 1.91 -8.26
C VAL A 67 5.50 2.50 -7.38
N LEU A 68 5.18 2.86 -6.13
CA LEU A 68 6.15 3.29 -5.12
C LEU A 68 6.66 2.10 -4.29
N VAL A 69 5.82 1.09 -4.06
CA VAL A 69 6.18 -0.05 -3.20
C VAL A 69 6.91 -1.17 -3.93
N ILE A 70 6.76 -1.27 -5.26
CA ILE A 70 7.48 -2.25 -6.08
C ILE A 70 8.16 -1.50 -7.26
N PRO A 71 9.11 -0.59 -6.98
CA PRO A 71 9.71 0.26 -8.00
C PRO A 71 10.60 -0.52 -8.98
N GLU A 72 11.05 -1.71 -8.61
CA GLU A 72 11.85 -2.63 -9.44
C GLU A 72 11.03 -3.71 -10.15
N ALA A 73 9.69 -3.59 -10.17
CA ALA A 73 8.87 -4.47 -10.99
C ALA A 73 9.32 -4.45 -12.45
N LEU A 74 9.10 -5.54 -13.18
CA LEU A 74 9.26 -5.54 -14.62
C LEU A 74 8.21 -4.63 -15.25
N ASP A 75 8.61 -3.87 -16.28
CA ASP A 75 7.71 -3.00 -17.07
C ASP A 75 6.46 -3.74 -17.55
N SER A 76 6.60 -5.02 -17.92
CA SER A 76 5.50 -5.86 -18.40
C SER A 76 4.58 -6.37 -17.29
N ARG A 77 4.96 -6.25 -16.02
CA ARG A 77 4.24 -6.79 -14.85
C ARG A 77 3.68 -5.69 -13.94
N ILE A 78 4.28 -4.50 -13.89
CA ILE A 78 3.91 -3.43 -12.95
C ILE A 78 2.45 -2.99 -13.06
N GLN A 79 1.86 -2.97 -14.27
CA GLN A 79 0.47 -2.56 -14.47
C GLN A 79 -0.50 -3.50 -13.76
N LEU A 80 -0.32 -4.82 -13.91
CA LEU A 80 -1.17 -5.82 -13.29
C LEU A 80 -1.01 -5.83 -11.77
N SER A 81 0.23 -5.73 -11.29
CA SER A 81 0.49 -5.64 -9.85
C SER A 81 -0.15 -4.42 -9.21
N THR A 82 0.00 -3.25 -9.84
CA THR A 82 -0.56 -2.01 -9.33
C THR A 82 -2.09 -2.03 -9.34
N ARG A 83 -2.69 -2.54 -10.42
CA ARG A 83 -4.14 -2.70 -10.53
C ARG A 83 -4.69 -3.63 -9.46
N PHE A 84 -4.04 -4.77 -9.26
CA PHE A 84 -4.43 -5.75 -8.25
C PHE A 84 -4.47 -5.12 -6.85
N LEU A 85 -3.40 -4.44 -6.45
CA LEU A 85 -3.34 -3.73 -5.15
C LEU A 85 -4.38 -2.62 -5.04
N THR A 86 -4.64 -1.91 -6.14
CA THR A 86 -5.66 -0.85 -6.18
C THR A 86 -7.06 -1.41 -5.92
N VAL A 87 -7.38 -2.58 -6.50
CA VAL A 87 -8.65 -3.27 -6.25
C VAL A 87 -8.75 -3.70 -4.79
N LEU A 88 -7.67 -4.22 -4.18
CA LEU A 88 -7.69 -4.55 -2.74
C LEU A 88 -7.99 -3.33 -1.86
N PHE A 89 -7.43 -2.16 -2.16
CA PHE A 89 -7.76 -0.92 -1.44
C PHE A 89 -9.22 -0.49 -1.59
N LEU A 90 -9.81 -0.74 -2.77
CA LEU A 90 -11.20 -0.42 -3.03
C LEU A 90 -12.15 -1.34 -2.26
N ILE A 91 -11.84 -2.64 -2.19
CA ILE A 91 -12.57 -3.62 -1.37
C ILE A 91 -12.46 -3.26 0.12
N ASP A 92 -11.25 -2.94 0.60
CA ASP A 92 -11.06 -2.47 1.99
C ASP A 92 -11.89 -1.20 2.29
N GLY A 93 -12.03 -0.31 1.30
CA GLY A 93 -12.87 0.88 1.41
C GLY A 93 -14.38 0.61 1.31
N SER A 94 -14.80 -0.53 0.76
CA SER A 94 -16.19 -0.87 0.44
C SER A 94 -16.90 -1.69 1.52
N ARG A 95 -16.25 -1.98 2.67
CA ARG A 95 -16.60 -2.78 3.89
C ARG A 95 -18.06 -2.88 4.37
N ILE A 96 -19.04 -2.28 3.68
CA ILE A 96 -20.46 -2.66 3.68
C ILE A 96 -20.68 -4.07 3.08
N ARG A 97 -19.71 -4.66 2.35
CA ARG A 97 -19.82 -6.01 1.80
C ARG A 97 -18.70 -6.90 2.37
N GLY A 98 -19.07 -8.05 2.93
CA GLY A 98 -18.14 -9.05 3.47
C GLY A 98 -17.21 -9.64 2.39
N PRO A 99 -16.34 -10.60 2.74
CA PRO A 99 -15.33 -11.10 1.80
C PRO A 99 -15.98 -11.62 0.50
N PRO A 100 -15.30 -11.46 -0.63
CA PRO A 100 -15.76 -12.00 -1.90
C PRO A 100 -15.91 -13.53 -1.81
N LYS A 101 -17.14 -14.05 -1.97
CA LYS A 101 -17.49 -15.44 -1.58
C LYS A 101 -17.02 -16.50 -2.58
N SER A 102 -16.62 -16.10 -3.78
CA SER A 102 -16.50 -17.03 -4.91
C SER A 102 -15.05 -17.48 -5.21
N LEU A 103 -14.04 -16.70 -4.83
CA LEU A 103 -12.63 -17.05 -5.05
C LEU A 103 -12.17 -18.26 -4.22
N ALA A 104 -12.86 -18.56 -3.12
CA ALA A 104 -12.52 -19.68 -2.23
C ALA A 104 -12.91 -21.08 -2.76
N LYS A 105 -13.71 -21.20 -3.83
CA LYS A 105 -14.31 -22.50 -4.21
C LYS A 105 -14.19 -22.93 -5.66
N GLY A 106 -13.72 -22.07 -6.57
CA GLY A 106 -13.64 -22.43 -8.00
C GLY A 106 -15.00 -22.83 -8.60
N GLU A 107 -16.10 -22.39 -7.98
CA GLU A 107 -17.45 -22.67 -8.44
C GLU A 107 -17.85 -21.66 -9.52
N ASN A 108 -18.34 -22.17 -10.65
CA ASN A 108 -18.90 -21.37 -11.75
C ASN A 108 -20.03 -20.48 -11.21
N THR A 109 -19.71 -19.23 -10.92
CA THR A 109 -20.66 -18.22 -10.46
C THR A 109 -20.85 -17.20 -11.57
N HIS A 110 -22.10 -16.82 -11.81
CA HIS A 110 -22.45 -15.80 -12.80
C HIS A 110 -22.03 -14.43 -12.28
N PHE A 111 -20.80 -14.05 -12.58
CA PHE A 111 -20.30 -12.73 -12.23
C PHE A 111 -20.87 -11.64 -13.13
N THR A 112 -21.12 -10.47 -12.55
CA THR A 112 -21.34 -9.25 -13.34
C THR A 112 -20.01 -8.52 -13.53
N ARG A 113 -19.90 -7.67 -14.55
CA ARG A 113 -18.69 -6.85 -14.81
C ARG A 113 -18.28 -5.94 -13.63
N PHE A 114 -19.20 -5.67 -12.71
CA PHE A 114 -19.00 -4.83 -11.52
C PHE A 114 -18.73 -5.65 -10.25
N ASP A 115 -18.54 -6.96 -10.39
CA ASP A 115 -18.24 -7.82 -9.25
C ASP A 115 -16.74 -7.71 -8.90
N GLU A 116 -16.46 -7.46 -7.62
CA GLU A 116 -15.10 -7.35 -7.09
C GLU A 116 -14.34 -8.68 -7.29
N ASP A 117 -15.04 -9.81 -7.12
CA ASP A 117 -14.52 -11.16 -7.38
C ASP A 117 -14.09 -11.33 -8.84
N PHE A 118 -14.92 -10.84 -9.76
CA PHE A 118 -14.65 -10.95 -11.19
C PHE A 118 -13.45 -10.11 -11.62
N LEU A 119 -13.34 -8.89 -11.09
CA LEU A 119 -12.19 -8.03 -11.39
C LEU A 119 -10.89 -8.66 -10.89
N ILE A 120 -10.89 -9.20 -9.68
CA ILE A 120 -9.71 -9.91 -9.16
C ILE A 120 -9.40 -11.15 -9.99
N SER A 121 -10.40 -11.99 -10.29
CA SER A 121 -10.18 -13.20 -11.11
C SER A 121 -9.62 -12.85 -12.48
N GLN A 122 -10.18 -11.84 -13.16
CA GLN A 122 -9.71 -11.42 -14.49
C GLN A 122 -8.26 -10.93 -14.45
N ILE A 123 -7.87 -10.19 -13.41
CA ILE A 123 -6.49 -9.73 -13.24
C ILE A 123 -5.56 -10.94 -13.02
N LEU A 124 -5.94 -11.87 -12.15
CA LEU A 124 -5.13 -13.06 -11.87
C LEU A 124 -5.02 -13.98 -13.10
N ASP A 125 -6.08 -14.12 -13.89
CA ASP A 125 -6.05 -14.88 -15.15
C ASP A 125 -5.12 -14.22 -16.18
N GLU A 126 -5.06 -12.89 -16.20
CA GLU A 126 -4.09 -12.16 -17.01
C GLU A 126 -2.65 -12.37 -16.49
N MET A 127 -2.46 -12.43 -15.17
CA MET A 127 -1.16 -12.73 -14.56
C MET A 127 -0.67 -14.16 -14.85
N ASP A 128 -1.58 -15.14 -14.97
CA ASP A 128 -1.25 -16.51 -15.36
C ASP A 128 -0.62 -16.59 -16.76
N THR A 129 -0.90 -15.62 -17.64
CA THR A 129 -0.24 -15.55 -18.96
C THR A 129 1.26 -15.25 -18.88
N PHE A 130 1.74 -14.72 -17.75
CA PHE A 130 3.16 -14.44 -17.51
C PHE A 130 3.83 -15.53 -16.69
N ASP A 131 3.20 -15.99 -15.60
CA ASP A 131 3.76 -17.01 -14.71
C ASP A 131 2.66 -17.66 -13.86
N VAL A 132 2.19 -18.84 -14.27
CA VAL A 132 1.14 -19.60 -13.56
C VAL A 132 1.59 -20.03 -12.16
N ALA A 133 2.87 -20.38 -11.98
CA ALA A 133 3.35 -20.93 -10.71
C ALA A 133 3.41 -19.85 -9.63
N LYS A 134 3.95 -18.67 -9.95
CA LYS A 134 3.98 -17.51 -9.04
C LYS A 134 2.58 -16.93 -8.84
N THR A 135 1.74 -16.90 -9.87
CA THR A 135 0.35 -16.42 -9.75
C THR A 135 -0.48 -17.33 -8.84
N LYS A 136 -0.29 -18.65 -8.90
CA LYS A 136 -0.89 -19.59 -7.93
C LYS A 136 -0.55 -19.22 -6.49
N LYS A 137 0.69 -18.81 -6.20
CA LYS A 137 1.08 -18.37 -4.86
C LYS A 137 0.35 -17.10 -4.42
N ILE A 138 0.13 -16.16 -5.33
CA ILE A 138 -0.69 -14.98 -5.03
C ILE A 138 -2.13 -15.38 -4.71
N ARG A 139 -2.72 -16.32 -5.46
CA ARG A 139 -4.07 -16.84 -5.20
C ARG A 139 -4.19 -17.46 -3.80
N GLU A 140 -3.21 -18.29 -3.41
CA GLU A 140 -3.16 -18.91 -2.07
C GLU A 140 -3.13 -17.85 -0.96
N GLU A 141 -2.24 -16.86 -1.05
CA GLU A 141 -2.13 -15.80 -0.03
C GLU A 141 -3.39 -14.91 0.05
N VAL A 142 -4.08 -14.74 -1.08
CA VAL A 142 -5.31 -13.95 -1.18
C VAL A 142 -6.48 -14.66 -0.51
N CYS A 143 -6.59 -15.99 -0.67
CA CYS A 143 -7.56 -16.79 0.07
C CYS A 143 -7.31 -16.70 1.58
N ASP A 144 -6.06 -16.93 2.01
CA ASP A 144 -5.68 -16.85 3.42
C ASP A 144 -5.97 -15.46 4.01
N PHE A 145 -5.67 -14.40 3.26
CA PHE A 145 -5.98 -13.03 3.66
C PHE A 145 -7.48 -12.82 3.93
N TRP A 146 -8.37 -13.32 3.06
CA TRP A 146 -9.81 -13.14 3.24
C TRP A 146 -10.41 -13.97 4.36
N ASP A 147 -9.93 -15.19 4.55
CA ASP A 147 -10.35 -16.03 5.67
C ASP A 147 -10.03 -15.33 7.01
N LEU A 148 -8.91 -14.61 7.09
CA LEU A 148 -8.52 -13.83 8.26
C LEU A 148 -9.35 -12.55 8.47
N GLN A 149 -9.93 -11.95 7.41
CA GLN A 149 -10.78 -10.76 7.55
C GLN A 149 -12.11 -11.02 8.28
N VAL A 150 -12.54 -12.29 8.39
CA VAL A 150 -13.77 -12.70 9.08
C VAL A 150 -13.54 -13.29 10.47
N GLU A 151 -12.29 -13.37 10.93
CA GLU A 151 -11.98 -13.86 12.27
C GLU A 151 -12.28 -12.80 13.35
N PRO A 152 -12.89 -13.18 14.51
CA PRO A 152 -13.17 -12.27 15.62
C PRO A 152 -11.94 -11.73 16.39
N SER A 153 -10.74 -11.79 15.82
CA SER A 153 -9.45 -11.68 16.52
C SER A 153 -9.02 -10.27 16.96
N ARG A 154 -9.90 -9.26 16.86
CA ARG A 154 -9.59 -7.86 17.26
C ARG A 154 -9.64 -7.62 18.78
N MET A 155 -10.17 -8.55 19.57
CA MET A 155 -10.34 -8.36 21.01
C MET A 155 -9.14 -8.90 21.80
N GLY A 156 -8.67 -8.12 22.80
CA GLY A 156 -7.70 -8.59 23.80
C GLY A 156 -6.23 -8.27 23.52
N ILE A 157 -5.91 -7.49 22.49
CA ILE A 157 -4.54 -7.02 22.23
C ILE A 157 -4.15 -6.00 23.29
N GLU A 158 -3.04 -6.23 24.01
CA GLU A 158 -2.60 -5.37 25.12
C GLU A 158 -1.26 -4.70 24.88
N THR A 159 -0.43 -5.27 24.02
CA THR A 159 0.92 -4.78 23.73
C THR A 159 1.12 -4.46 22.25
N LEU A 160 2.03 -3.55 21.95
CA LEU A 160 2.43 -3.22 20.58
C LEU A 160 2.97 -4.45 19.84
N GLU A 161 3.69 -5.35 20.51
CA GLU A 161 4.22 -6.57 19.89
C GLU A 161 3.09 -7.51 19.42
N GLU A 162 2.08 -7.74 20.26
CA GLU A 162 0.89 -8.53 19.90
C GLU A 162 0.14 -7.87 18.74
N TYR A 163 -0.01 -6.54 18.79
CA TYR A 163 -0.66 -5.77 17.74
C TYR A 163 0.05 -5.93 16.39
N LEU A 164 1.38 -5.80 16.34
CA LEU A 164 2.15 -5.91 15.11
C LEU A 164 2.04 -7.32 14.50
N LYS A 165 2.09 -8.37 15.33
CA LYS A 165 1.90 -9.76 14.87
C LYS A 165 0.51 -9.99 14.29
N PHE A 166 -0.52 -9.49 14.96
CA PHE A 166 -1.90 -9.56 14.47
C PHE A 166 -2.07 -8.77 13.16
N ARG A 167 -1.55 -7.55 13.12
CA ARG A 167 -1.73 -6.64 12.00
C ARG A 167 -0.97 -7.09 10.76
N PHE A 168 0.18 -7.76 10.91
CA PHE A 168 0.94 -8.36 9.80
C PHE A 168 0.06 -9.20 8.87
N THR A 169 -0.81 -10.03 9.46
CA THR A 169 -1.76 -10.84 8.69
C THR A 169 -2.97 -10.06 8.18
N GLU A 170 -3.42 -9.02 8.90
CA GLU A 170 -4.61 -8.25 8.53
C GLU A 170 -4.36 -7.23 7.41
N ILE A 171 -3.12 -6.78 7.16
CA ILE A 171 -2.82 -5.74 6.16
C ILE A 171 -2.37 -6.29 4.79
N ALA A 172 -2.75 -7.53 4.45
CA ALA A 172 -2.46 -8.17 3.16
C ALA A 172 -0.96 -8.20 2.77
N MET A 173 -0.04 -8.20 3.74
CA MET A 173 1.39 -8.13 3.43
C MET A 173 1.92 -9.42 2.82
N ASN A 174 1.40 -10.59 3.18
CA ASN A 174 1.78 -11.83 2.48
C ASN A 174 1.42 -11.78 1.00
N VAL A 175 0.21 -11.27 0.68
CA VAL A 175 -0.23 -11.02 -0.69
C VAL A 175 0.71 -10.05 -1.39
N THR A 176 1.04 -8.93 -0.73
CA THR A 176 1.95 -7.91 -1.28
C THR A 176 3.36 -8.46 -1.52
N HIS A 177 3.90 -9.28 -0.63
CA HIS A 177 5.19 -9.96 -0.77
C HIS A 177 5.20 -10.99 -1.91
N ALA A 178 4.14 -11.80 -2.04
CA ALA A 178 3.98 -12.72 -3.17
C ALA A 178 3.90 -11.95 -4.50
N LEU A 179 3.14 -10.86 -4.53
CA LEU A 179 2.99 -9.99 -5.69
C LEU A 179 4.28 -9.29 -6.07
N ALA A 180 5.05 -8.78 -5.11
CA ALA A 180 6.36 -8.15 -5.36
C ALA A 180 7.34 -9.15 -5.99
N ARG A 181 7.41 -10.39 -5.47
CA ARG A 181 8.25 -11.44 -6.05
C ARG A 181 7.83 -11.83 -7.47
N TRP A 182 6.52 -11.88 -7.73
CA TRP A 182 5.98 -12.06 -9.08
C TRP A 182 6.34 -10.87 -9.98
N ALA A 183 6.15 -9.64 -9.53
CA ALA A 183 6.35 -8.44 -10.34
C ALA A 183 7.82 -8.24 -10.73
N MET A 184 8.76 -8.49 -9.81
CA MET A 184 10.20 -8.37 -10.01
C MET A 184 10.84 -9.59 -10.68
N ASP A 185 10.06 -10.67 -10.83
CA ASP A 185 10.48 -11.98 -11.29
C ASP A 185 11.68 -12.57 -10.54
N VAL A 186 11.65 -12.50 -9.21
CA VAL A 186 12.72 -13.02 -8.35
C VAL A 186 12.37 -14.41 -7.80
N GLU A 187 13.38 -15.24 -7.60
CA GLU A 187 13.28 -16.53 -6.92
C GLU A 187 14.09 -16.53 -5.62
N ILE A 188 13.45 -16.96 -4.52
CA ILE A 188 14.09 -17.01 -3.21
C ILE A 188 14.36 -18.46 -2.80
N PRO A 189 15.64 -18.87 -2.73
CA PRO A 189 15.99 -20.23 -2.34
C PRO A 189 15.58 -20.54 -0.90
N ALA A 190 15.20 -21.80 -0.66
CA ALA A 190 14.69 -22.25 0.64
C ALA A 190 15.67 -21.95 1.80
N ALA A 191 16.97 -22.00 1.56
CA ALA A 191 18.00 -21.71 2.55
C ALA A 191 18.04 -20.23 3.00
N GLU A 192 17.57 -19.30 2.16
CA GLU A 192 17.58 -17.86 2.48
C GLU A 192 16.26 -17.36 3.08
N LYS A 193 15.17 -18.13 2.91
CA LYS A 193 13.84 -17.77 3.42
C LYS A 193 13.82 -17.44 4.92
N PRO A 194 14.45 -18.21 5.84
CA PRO A 194 14.37 -17.91 7.27
C PRO A 194 15.01 -16.57 7.67
N TRP A 195 16.07 -16.16 6.96
CA TRP A 195 16.68 -14.84 7.18
C TRP A 195 15.83 -13.73 6.56
N LEU A 196 15.37 -13.95 5.33
CA LEU A 196 14.56 -12.97 4.61
C LEU A 196 13.25 -12.69 5.35
N GLN A 197 12.63 -13.71 5.95
CA GLN A 197 11.43 -13.55 6.76
C GLN A 197 11.61 -12.57 7.93
N LYS A 198 12.82 -12.50 8.53
CA LYS A 198 13.12 -11.51 9.57
C LYS A 198 13.14 -10.08 9.03
N LEU A 199 13.66 -9.90 7.81
CA LEU A 199 13.61 -8.61 7.12
C LEU A 199 12.18 -8.24 6.73
N GLU A 200 11.39 -9.21 6.26
CA GLU A 200 9.97 -9.01 5.93
C GLU A 200 9.22 -8.52 7.17
N TYR A 201 9.32 -9.22 8.31
CA TYR A 201 8.68 -8.77 9.56
C TYR A 201 9.10 -7.36 9.96
N ASN A 202 10.40 -7.07 9.97
CA ASN A 202 10.89 -5.74 10.33
C ASN A 202 10.35 -4.65 9.38
N SER A 203 10.36 -4.89 8.07
CA SER A 203 9.81 -3.94 7.08
C SER A 203 8.29 -3.76 7.20
N VAL A 204 7.56 -4.81 7.57
CA VAL A 204 6.11 -4.74 7.75
C VAL A 204 5.76 -3.99 9.02
N ASP A 205 6.51 -4.14 10.11
CA ASP A 205 6.33 -3.33 11.32
C ASP A 205 6.42 -1.83 11.00
N HIS A 206 7.35 -1.43 10.13
CA HIS A 206 7.44 -0.05 9.62
C HIS A 206 6.15 0.35 8.89
N ILE A 207 5.74 -0.45 7.90
CA ILE A 207 4.56 -0.19 7.08
C ILE A 207 3.30 -0.04 7.95
N ILE A 208 3.12 -0.92 8.94
CA ILE A 208 1.99 -0.89 9.89
C ILE A 208 2.00 0.41 10.68
N ILE A 209 3.10 0.73 11.36
CA ILE A 209 3.17 1.90 12.23
C ILE A 209 3.00 3.18 11.43
N VAL A 210 3.64 3.27 10.26
CA VAL A 210 3.46 4.40 9.34
C VAL A 210 2.00 4.51 8.91
N ASN A 211 1.37 3.42 8.46
CA ASN A 211 -0.03 3.44 8.06
C ASN A 211 -0.92 4.03 9.15
N ASP A 212 -0.80 3.51 10.36
CA ASP A 212 -1.58 3.93 11.53
C ASP A 212 -1.33 5.39 11.94
N LEU A 213 -0.08 5.86 11.84
CA LEU A 213 0.27 7.27 12.12
C LEU A 213 -0.37 8.24 11.12
N PHE A 214 -0.47 7.85 9.85
CA PHE A 214 -1.06 8.70 8.81
C PHE A 214 -2.57 8.48 8.66
N SER A 215 -3.09 7.29 8.93
CA SER A 215 -4.52 6.96 8.80
C SER A 215 -5.34 7.35 10.03
N TRP A 216 -4.70 7.73 11.15
CA TRP A 216 -5.35 7.97 12.44
C TRP A 216 -6.62 8.82 12.35
N GLU A 217 -6.54 10.00 11.73
CA GLU A 217 -7.68 10.92 11.64
C GLU A 217 -8.79 10.38 10.73
N LYS A 218 -8.43 9.59 9.69
CA LYS A 218 -9.38 8.84 8.85
C LYS A 218 -10.10 7.77 9.68
N GLU A 219 -9.37 7.05 10.52
CA GLU A 219 -9.93 5.97 11.34
C GLU A 219 -10.79 6.49 12.49
N LEU A 220 -10.41 7.61 13.13
CA LEU A 220 -11.26 8.30 14.10
C LEU A 220 -12.59 8.73 13.50
N LEU A 221 -12.56 9.34 12.30
CA LEU A 221 -13.77 9.74 11.58
C LEU A 221 -14.64 8.52 11.23
N GLN A 222 -14.01 7.42 10.82
CA GLN A 222 -14.73 6.19 10.48
C GLN A 222 -15.36 5.56 11.73
N ALA A 223 -14.65 5.55 12.86
CA ALA A 223 -15.16 5.06 14.15
C ALA A 223 -16.31 5.92 14.68
N SER A 224 -16.28 7.26 14.49
CA SER A 224 -17.39 8.12 14.91
C SER A 224 -18.68 7.84 14.13
N ILE A 225 -18.58 7.68 12.80
CA ILE A 225 -19.71 7.32 11.94
C ILE A 225 -20.24 5.92 12.27
N SER A 226 -19.34 4.98 12.55
CA SER A 226 -19.69 3.59 12.87
C SER A 226 -20.46 3.49 14.20
N LYS A 227 -20.07 4.29 15.20
CA LYS A 227 -20.81 4.41 16.48
C LYS A 227 -22.21 4.99 16.30
N GLU A 228 -22.40 5.92 15.35
CA GLU A 228 -23.72 6.48 15.03
C GLU A 228 -24.63 5.49 14.28
N THR A 229 -24.05 4.50 13.60
CA THR A 229 -24.78 3.57 12.72
C THR A 229 -24.96 2.16 13.29
N GLU A 230 -24.58 1.91 14.55
CA GLU A 230 -24.56 0.59 15.22
C GLU A 230 -23.71 -0.50 14.52
N ILE A 231 -22.98 -0.14 13.45
CA ILE A 231 -22.00 -1.00 12.79
C ILE A 231 -20.70 -0.92 13.61
N GLY A 232 -20.72 -1.51 14.80
CA GLY A 232 -19.64 -1.42 15.78
C GLY A 232 -18.31 -1.98 15.26
N GLY A 233 -17.28 -1.13 15.26
CA GLY A 233 -15.89 -1.55 15.24
C GLY A 233 -15.13 -0.71 16.25
N ASP A 234 -14.46 -1.37 17.21
CA ASP A 234 -13.50 -0.68 18.06
C ASP A 234 -12.34 -0.17 17.20
N LEU A 235 -11.90 1.05 17.46
CA LEU A 235 -10.71 1.63 16.84
C LEU A 235 -9.49 0.89 17.39
N VAL A 236 -8.91 0.00 16.58
CA VAL A 236 -7.71 -0.78 16.95
C VAL A 236 -6.55 -0.35 16.06
N SER A 237 -5.69 0.49 16.62
CA SER A 237 -4.45 1.00 16.00
C SER A 237 -3.29 0.89 16.98
N ALA A 238 -2.05 0.80 16.48
CA ALA A 238 -0.82 0.96 17.23
C ALA A 238 -0.87 2.17 18.18
N ILE A 239 -1.50 3.28 17.77
CA ILE A 239 -1.66 4.48 18.63
C ILE A 239 -2.49 4.13 19.87
N THR A 240 -3.68 3.54 19.70
CA THR A 240 -4.53 3.15 20.84
C THR A 240 -3.89 2.10 21.73
N VAL A 241 -3.16 1.15 21.14
CA VAL A 241 -2.47 0.09 21.88
C VAL A 241 -1.34 0.69 22.73
N VAL A 242 -0.50 1.55 22.16
CA VAL A 242 0.59 2.22 22.90
C VAL A 242 0.04 3.15 23.99
N MET A 243 -1.04 3.90 23.72
CA MET A 243 -1.69 4.72 24.74
C MET A 243 -2.12 3.89 25.95
N LYS A 244 -2.73 2.72 25.72
CA LYS A 244 -3.15 1.77 26.78
C LYS A 244 -1.94 1.15 27.49
N GLU A 245 -1.04 0.55 26.73
CA GLU A 245 0.12 -0.21 27.22
C GLU A 245 1.02 0.66 28.09
N GLN A 246 1.33 1.87 27.61
CA GLN A 246 2.31 2.77 28.21
C GLN A 246 1.68 3.90 29.04
N LYS A 247 0.34 3.94 29.16
CA LYS A 247 -0.42 4.94 29.92
C LYS A 247 -0.07 6.39 29.53
N MET A 248 -0.06 6.65 28.23
CA MET A 248 0.28 7.97 27.67
C MET A 248 -0.84 8.54 26.81
N ASP A 249 -0.82 9.86 26.62
CA ASP A 249 -1.76 10.54 25.72
C ASP A 249 -1.45 10.25 24.23
N GLU A 250 -2.39 10.59 23.35
CA GLU A 250 -2.30 10.38 21.91
C GLU A 250 -1.05 11.02 21.29
N GLN A 251 -0.73 12.25 21.69
CA GLN A 251 0.38 13.01 21.12
C GLN A 251 1.73 12.40 21.51
N THR A 252 1.83 11.93 22.75
CA THR A 252 3.00 11.20 23.25
C THR A 252 3.13 9.82 22.57
N ALA A 253 2.01 9.11 22.36
CA ALA A 253 2.00 7.81 21.65
C ALA A 253 2.44 7.94 20.18
N LYS A 254 1.94 8.95 19.46
CA LYS A 254 2.37 9.26 18.08
C LYS A 254 3.87 9.55 18.02
N ALA A 255 4.41 10.31 18.97
CA ALA A 255 5.85 10.61 19.04
C ALA A 255 6.70 9.36 19.36
N PHE A 256 6.20 8.49 20.25
CA PHE A 256 6.84 7.20 20.56
C PHE A 256 6.92 6.31 19.31
N LEU A 257 5.81 6.15 18.59
CA LEU A 257 5.73 5.36 17.37
C LEU A 257 6.61 5.93 16.25
N ALA A 258 6.66 7.25 16.09
CA ALA A 258 7.57 7.91 15.15
C ALA A 258 9.06 7.58 15.44
N LYS A 259 9.46 7.53 16.71
CA LYS A 259 10.81 7.07 17.09
C LYS A 259 11.00 5.59 16.76
N LYS A 260 9.99 4.77 17.00
CA LYS A 260 10.01 3.33 16.69
C LYS A 260 10.22 3.06 15.20
N VAL A 261 9.59 3.84 14.32
CA VAL A 261 9.81 3.78 12.86
C VAL A 261 11.29 3.92 12.53
N HIS A 262 11.98 4.93 13.08
CA HIS A 262 13.42 5.11 12.87
C HIS A 262 14.26 3.94 13.41
N GLU A 263 13.91 3.40 14.58
CA GLU A 263 14.59 2.21 15.14
C GLU A 263 14.47 0.99 14.23
N ILE A 264 13.30 0.80 13.59
CA ILE A 264 13.04 -0.27 12.63
C ILE A 264 13.90 -0.09 11.36
N GLU A 265 14.05 1.14 10.87
CA GLU A 265 14.90 1.44 9.72
C GLU A 265 16.37 1.10 9.98
N VAL A 266 16.89 1.50 11.15
CA VAL A 266 18.24 1.11 11.60
C VAL A 266 18.36 -0.40 11.66
N LYS A 267 17.36 -1.09 12.23
CA LYS A 267 17.38 -2.54 12.36
C LYS A 267 17.41 -3.27 11.02
N GLN A 268 16.77 -2.71 9.99
CA GLN A 268 16.82 -3.27 8.63
C GLN A 268 18.27 -3.34 8.10
N PHE A 269 19.03 -2.26 8.26
CA PHE A 269 20.44 -2.22 7.84
C PHE A 269 21.32 -3.17 8.67
N GLU A 270 21.07 -3.26 9.97
CA GLU A 270 21.77 -4.22 10.85
C GLU A 270 21.55 -5.67 10.40
N LEU A 271 20.31 -6.07 10.12
CA LEU A 271 19.97 -7.43 9.69
C LEU A 271 20.64 -7.83 8.37
N ILE A 272 20.79 -6.88 7.43
CA ILE A 272 21.53 -7.09 6.18
C ILE A 272 23.03 -7.23 6.49
N GLY A 273 23.60 -6.29 7.26
CA GLY A 273 25.03 -6.31 7.60
C GLY A 273 25.44 -7.54 8.42
N GLU A 274 24.58 -8.05 9.30
CA GLU A 274 24.78 -9.30 10.03
C GLU A 274 24.84 -10.51 9.10
N ARG A 275 23.96 -10.57 8.09
CA ARG A 275 23.92 -11.67 7.10
C ARG A 275 25.16 -11.70 6.23
N GLU A 276 25.62 -10.53 5.79
CA GLU A 276 26.84 -10.39 4.98
C GLU A 276 28.10 -10.80 5.77
N LYS A 277 28.12 -10.54 7.08
CA LYS A 277 29.23 -10.96 7.97
C LYS A 277 29.21 -12.45 8.30
N SER A 278 28.02 -13.06 8.44
CA SER A 278 27.87 -14.38 9.09
C SER A 278 27.57 -15.55 8.15
N GLY A 279 27.01 -15.34 6.96
CA GLY A 279 26.42 -16.44 6.18
C GLY A 279 26.90 -16.59 4.73
N GLY A 280 28.03 -16.00 4.35
CA GLY A 280 28.46 -15.97 2.95
C GLY A 280 27.58 -15.05 2.08
N PRO A 281 27.84 -15.00 0.76
CA PRO A 281 27.19 -14.03 -0.13
C PRO A 281 25.67 -14.24 -0.19
N ILE A 282 24.92 -13.13 -0.18
CA ILE A 282 23.48 -13.12 -0.45
C ILE A 282 23.29 -13.31 -1.95
N LEU A 283 22.41 -14.22 -2.35
CA LEU A 283 22.14 -14.46 -3.77
C LEU A 283 21.45 -13.26 -4.43
N THR A 284 21.67 -13.07 -5.72
CA THR A 284 21.27 -11.85 -6.44
C THR A 284 19.78 -11.53 -6.31
N ASP A 285 18.91 -12.50 -6.56
CA ASP A 285 17.45 -12.29 -6.46
C ASP A 285 17.00 -12.02 -5.02
N THR A 286 17.57 -12.73 -4.07
CA THR A 286 17.35 -12.49 -2.64
C THR A 286 17.81 -11.09 -2.22
N ARG A 287 18.95 -10.61 -2.75
CA ARG A 287 19.43 -9.26 -2.49
C ARG A 287 18.48 -8.21 -3.07
N ARG A 288 18.09 -8.35 -4.33
CA ARG A 288 17.12 -7.46 -5.00
C ARG A 288 15.83 -7.37 -4.19
N TYR A 289 15.28 -8.51 -3.76
CA TYR A 289 14.07 -8.52 -2.97
C TYR A 289 14.26 -7.93 -1.55
N ALA A 290 15.38 -8.22 -0.88
CA ALA A 290 15.71 -7.62 0.41
C ALA A 290 15.82 -6.09 0.35
N ASP A 291 16.41 -5.56 -0.73
CA ASP A 291 16.45 -4.12 -1.02
C ASP A 291 15.05 -3.57 -1.30
N CYS A 292 14.23 -4.31 -2.05
CA CYS A 292 12.85 -3.95 -2.32
C CYS A 292 12.04 -3.75 -1.04
N LEU A 293 12.26 -4.53 0.03
CA LEU A 293 11.55 -4.37 1.31
C LEU A 293 11.77 -2.99 1.95
N ALA A 294 12.99 -2.43 1.85
CA ALA A 294 13.25 -1.08 2.33
C ALA A 294 12.56 -0.02 1.44
N THR A 295 12.60 -0.22 0.11
CA THR A 295 11.90 0.68 -0.82
C THR A 295 10.38 0.60 -0.69
N MET A 296 9.84 -0.58 -0.31
CA MET A 296 8.42 -0.80 -0.03
C MET A 296 7.96 0.00 1.18
N ALA A 297 8.71 -0.07 2.29
CA ALA A 297 8.48 0.74 3.47
C ALA A 297 8.56 2.26 3.15
N ALA A 298 9.59 2.68 2.40
CA ALA A 298 9.75 4.06 1.97
C ALA A 298 8.61 4.55 1.05
N GLY A 299 8.18 3.70 0.11
CA GLY A 299 7.10 3.97 -0.82
C GLY A 299 5.77 4.11 -0.11
N ASN A 300 5.48 3.23 0.87
CA ASN A 300 4.32 3.33 1.73
C ASN A 300 4.30 4.65 2.51
N GLU A 301 5.42 5.04 3.11
CA GLU A 301 5.53 6.33 3.82
C GLU A 301 5.34 7.52 2.88
N SER A 302 6.04 7.52 1.74
CA SER A 302 5.95 8.58 0.74
C SER A 302 4.51 8.79 0.26
N TRP A 303 3.80 7.71 -0.05
CA TRP A 303 2.39 7.76 -0.44
C TRP A 303 1.48 8.22 0.71
N SER A 304 1.68 7.69 1.92
CA SER A 304 0.87 8.04 3.10
C SER A 304 0.93 9.53 3.44
N ARG A 305 2.07 10.18 3.17
CA ARG A 305 2.28 11.63 3.35
C ARG A 305 1.49 12.50 2.38
N ILE A 306 1.05 11.97 1.24
CA ILE A 306 0.49 12.76 0.14
C ILE A 306 -0.90 12.32 -0.33
N THR A 307 -1.38 11.15 0.10
CA THR A 307 -2.67 10.63 -0.37
C THR A 307 -3.86 11.40 0.20
N ALA A 308 -4.87 11.69 -0.63
CA ALA A 308 -6.14 12.22 -0.15
C ALA A 308 -6.92 11.22 0.73
N ARG A 309 -6.53 9.93 0.71
CA ARG A 309 -7.15 8.89 1.55
C ARG A 309 -7.03 9.21 3.03
N TYR A 310 -5.91 9.79 3.44
CA TYR A 310 -5.56 10.08 4.83
C TYR A 310 -5.73 11.55 5.23
N ASN A 311 -5.91 12.42 4.25
CA ASN A 311 -6.04 13.85 4.51
C ASN A 311 -7.46 14.22 4.97
N VAL A 312 -7.66 14.27 6.29
CA VAL A 312 -8.92 14.67 6.93
C VAL A 312 -8.81 16.11 7.46
N VAL A 313 -9.69 16.99 6.97
CA VAL A 313 -9.80 18.38 7.42
C VAL A 313 -11.24 18.67 7.84
N ASN A 314 -11.43 19.16 9.06
CA ASN A 314 -12.76 19.48 9.63
C ASN A 314 -13.76 18.30 9.51
N GLY A 315 -13.31 17.08 9.79
CA GLY A 315 -14.13 15.87 9.74
C GLY A 315 -14.50 15.41 8.31
N LYS A 316 -13.81 15.90 7.28
CA LYS A 316 -14.02 15.48 5.88
C LYS A 316 -12.70 15.13 5.23
N ARG A 317 -12.69 14.06 4.43
CA ARG A 317 -11.54 13.74 3.56
C ARG A 317 -11.47 14.76 2.42
N VAL A 318 -10.30 15.35 2.21
CA VAL A 318 -10.09 16.39 1.19
C VAL A 318 -8.81 16.13 0.41
N LYS A 319 -8.77 16.56 -0.86
CA LYS A 319 -7.54 16.54 -1.64
C LYS A 319 -6.49 17.48 -1.03
N PRO A 320 -5.23 17.05 -0.86
CA PRO A 320 -4.16 17.94 -0.46
C PRO A 320 -3.98 19.07 -1.48
N VAL A 321 -3.86 20.31 -1.02
CA VAL A 321 -3.69 21.51 -1.88
C VAL A 321 -2.21 21.80 -2.14
N VAL A 322 -1.33 21.30 -1.27
CA VAL A 322 0.11 21.39 -1.40
C VAL A 322 0.63 19.97 -1.58
N ASP A 323 1.20 19.68 -2.75
CA ASP A 323 2.04 18.49 -2.91
C ASP A 323 3.11 18.55 -1.81
N ASN A 324 3.19 17.54 -0.95
CA ASN A 324 4.26 17.45 0.05
C ASN A 324 5.56 17.08 -0.70
N LEU A 325 6.10 18.04 -1.45
CA LEU A 325 7.20 17.88 -2.42
C LEU A 325 8.53 17.53 -1.77
N SER A 326 8.66 17.65 -0.45
CA SER A 326 9.88 17.34 0.30
C SER A 326 10.21 15.85 0.37
N PHE A 327 9.33 14.97 -0.14
CA PHE A 327 9.52 13.52 -0.10
C PHE A 327 9.11 12.80 -1.41
N ARG A 328 9.22 13.48 -2.56
CA ARG A 328 9.19 12.76 -3.85
C ARG A 328 10.51 12.02 -4.00
N ALA A 329 10.41 10.73 -4.36
CA ALA A 329 11.52 9.98 -4.95
C ALA A 329 12.28 10.90 -5.92
N GLU A 330 13.59 11.06 -5.71
CA GLU A 330 14.39 11.90 -6.59
C GLU A 330 14.31 11.36 -8.02
N PHE A 331 13.89 12.21 -8.96
CA PHE A 331 14.01 11.90 -10.37
C PHE A 331 15.49 11.99 -10.74
N PRO A 332 16.09 11.00 -11.44
CA PRO A 332 17.34 11.25 -12.13
C PRO A 332 17.10 12.29 -13.23
N ILE A 333 17.37 13.56 -12.92
CA ILE A 333 17.36 14.66 -13.88
C ILE A 333 18.52 14.43 -14.84
N GLY A 334 18.25 13.77 -15.98
CA GLY A 334 19.31 13.43 -16.93
C GLY A 334 18.90 13.17 -18.38
N VAL A 335 17.61 13.12 -18.73
CA VAL A 335 17.21 12.91 -20.13
C VAL A 335 16.60 14.19 -20.70
N LYS A 336 17.42 14.94 -21.45
CA LYS A 336 16.93 15.98 -22.37
C LYS A 336 16.07 15.30 -23.44
N VAL A 337 14.75 15.28 -23.24
CA VAL A 337 13.82 14.87 -24.30
C VAL A 337 13.74 16.01 -25.30
N GLY A 338 14.43 15.84 -26.43
CA GLY A 338 14.30 16.71 -27.60
C GLY A 338 12.85 16.81 -28.04
N SER A 339 12.43 18.03 -28.35
CA SER A 339 11.10 18.39 -28.83
C SER A 339 10.80 17.74 -30.18
N LYS A 340 10.08 16.60 -30.18
CA LYS A 340 9.28 16.18 -31.33
C LYS A 340 7.91 15.66 -30.87
N SER A 341 6.91 16.02 -31.66
CA SER A 341 5.50 16.18 -31.29
C SER A 341 4.80 14.90 -30.76
N LYS A 342 3.84 15.11 -29.86
CA LYS A 342 3.03 14.10 -29.13
C LYS A 342 2.11 13.21 -29.99
N ARG A 343 2.19 13.26 -31.33
CA ARG A 343 1.21 12.57 -32.20
C ARG A 343 1.72 11.33 -32.94
N GLU A 344 3.02 11.03 -32.88
CA GLU A 344 3.60 9.93 -33.68
C GLU A 344 3.97 8.67 -32.89
N ARG A 345 3.87 8.65 -31.55
CA ARG A 345 4.24 7.47 -30.74
C ARG A 345 3.11 6.50 -30.43
N PHE A 346 1.86 6.84 -30.77
CA PHE A 346 0.70 6.00 -30.43
C PHE A 346 0.38 4.90 -31.47
N LEU A 347 1.08 4.85 -32.61
CA LEU A 347 0.78 3.89 -33.69
C LEU A 347 1.90 2.88 -33.98
N SER A 348 3.03 2.90 -33.29
CA SER A 348 4.16 1.99 -33.59
C SER A 348 4.31 0.79 -32.66
N PHE A 349 3.43 0.59 -31.67
CA PHE A 349 3.58 -0.50 -30.69
C PHE A 349 2.63 -1.70 -30.91
N TRP A 350 1.74 -1.64 -31.91
CA TRP A 350 0.77 -2.71 -32.23
C TRP A 350 0.88 -3.22 -33.69
N GLY A 351 2.04 -3.07 -34.32
CA GLY A 351 2.22 -3.36 -35.74
C GLY A 351 3.50 -4.10 -36.07
N CYS A 352 3.82 -5.19 -35.37
CA CYS A 352 4.81 -6.20 -35.79
C CYS A 352 4.57 -7.54 -35.08
N ILE A 353 3.43 -8.16 -35.34
CA ILE A 353 3.27 -9.63 -35.33
C ILE A 353 2.45 -9.98 -36.57
N CYS A 354 3.16 -10.25 -37.67
CA CYS A 354 2.76 -11.09 -38.80
C CYS A 354 4.04 -11.76 -39.30
#